data_AF-A0AB34AIT8-F1
#
_entry.id   AF-A0AB34AIT8-F1
#
_cell.length_a   1.000
_cell.length_b   1.000
_cell.length_c   1.000
_cell.angle_alpha   90.00
_cell.angle_beta   90.00
_cell.angle_gamma   90.00
#
_symmetry.space_group_name_H-M   'P 1'
#
loop_
_entity.id
_entity.type
_entity.pdbx_description
1 polymer ?
#
loop_
_entity_poly.entity_id
_entity_poly.type
_entity_poly.pdbx_seq_one_letter_code
_entity_poly.pdbx_strand_id
1 'polypeptide(L)'
;MKRTLEKVLVWLGIFIQFVLIFLMAIAAPFLNDRSFKRSLMDSFKNQDAISDNLTQTETSQLLDSISQLFIVALGLVIVTTILALIFALLINKIPKTSGVVFILLAIICVFTLNIFTALLWLIAGIILLVKKPYKHNKSQKVHKN
;
A
#
# COMPACT_ATOMS: atom_id res chain seq x y z
N MET A 1 26.93 -5.00 11.94
CA MET A 1 26.19 -3.76 12.25
C MET A 1 24.70 -3.98 12.04
N LYS A 2 23.88 -3.52 12.99
CA LYS A 2 22.45 -3.80 13.15
C LYS A 2 21.65 -3.44 11.88
N ARG A 3 21.10 -4.43 11.15
CA ARG A 3 20.10 -4.22 10.07
C ARG A 3 18.73 -3.76 10.61
N THR A 4 18.70 -3.19 11.81
CA THR A 4 17.48 -2.76 12.51
C THR A 4 16.77 -1.67 11.75
N LEU A 5 17.50 -0.74 11.13
CA LEU A 5 16.89 0.37 10.38
C LEU A 5 16.14 -0.10 9.12
N GLU A 6 16.67 -1.10 8.40
CA GLU A 6 15.96 -1.75 7.28
C GLU A 6 14.68 -2.43 7.77
N LYS A 7 14.80 -3.25 8.82
CA LYS A 7 13.66 -4.01 9.35
C LYS A 7 12.60 -3.09 9.91
N VAL A 8 12.98 -2.06 10.68
CA VAL A 8 12.07 -1.09 11.29
C VAL A 8 11.34 -0.31 10.22
N LEU A 9 11.99 0.13 9.14
CA LEU A 9 11.31 0.88 8.09
C LEU A 9 10.28 0.03 7.33
N VAL A 10 10.64 -1.21 6.98
CA VAL A 10 9.70 -2.15 6.34
C VAL A 10 8.55 -2.50 7.27
N TRP A 11 8.83 -2.77 8.55
CA TRP A 11 7.79 -3.02 9.55
C TRP A 11 6.89 -1.81 9.78
N LEU A 12 7.45 -0.60 9.78
CA LEU A 12 6.69 0.64 9.91
C LEU A 12 5.75 0.84 8.72
N GLY A 13 6.22 0.56 7.50
CA GLY A 13 5.37 0.58 6.30
C GLY A 13 4.24 -0.43 6.36
N ILE A 14 4.51 -1.66 6.80
CA ILE A 14 3.48 -2.70 6.99
C ILE A 14 2.48 -2.28 8.06
N PHE A 15 2.95 -1.72 9.18
CA PHE A 15 2.09 -1.27 10.27
C PHE A 15 1.11 -0.18 9.80
N ILE A 16 1.60 0.82 9.09
CA ILE A 16 0.77 1.89 8.52
C ILE A 16 -0.24 1.34 7.51
N GLN A 17 0.18 0.40 6.67
CA GLN A 17 -0.69 -0.24 5.70
C GLN A 17 -1.82 -1.03 6.37
N PHE A 18 -1.49 -1.69 7.49
CA PHE A 18 -2.45 -2.44 8.27
C PHE A 18 -3.51 -1.55 8.90
N VAL A 19 -3.10 -0.38 9.43
CA VAL A 19 -4.02 0.64 9.95
C VAL A 19 -4.94 1.16 8.84
N LEU A 20 -4.41 1.37 7.64
CA LEU A 20 -5.17 1.85 6.47
C LEU A 20 -6.21 0.81 6.01
N ILE A 21 -5.82 -0.47 5.94
CA ILE A 21 -6.73 -1.60 5.67
C ILE A 21 -7.83 -1.66 6.70
N PHE A 22 -7.49 -1.54 7.98
CA PHE A 22 -8.46 -1.59 9.06
C PHE A 22 -9.51 -0.47 8.93
N LEU A 23 -9.05 0.75 8.65
CA LEU A 23 -9.94 1.90 8.44
C LEU A 23 -10.83 1.71 7.21
N MET A 24 -10.27 1.26 6.09
CA MET A 24 -11.01 0.96 4.87
C MET A 24 -11.99 -0.19 5.05
N ALA A 25 -11.65 -1.23 5.82
CA ALA A 25 -12.51 -2.37 6.08
C ALA A 25 -13.75 -1.99 6.90
N ILE A 26 -13.58 -1.06 7.84
CA ILE A 26 -14.71 -0.48 8.57
C ILE A 26 -15.54 0.42 7.65
N ALA A 27 -14.91 1.24 6.80
CA ALA A 27 -15.61 2.16 5.89
C ALA A 27 -16.33 1.46 4.72
N ALA A 28 -15.82 0.32 4.25
CA ALA A 28 -16.35 -0.44 3.13
C ALA A 28 -17.85 -0.79 3.24
N PRO A 29 -18.35 -1.36 4.36
CA PRO A 29 -19.77 -1.64 4.51
C PRO A 29 -20.63 -0.36 4.50
N PHE A 30 -20.15 0.75 5.05
CA PHE A 30 -20.87 2.03 4.99
C PHE A 30 -20.96 2.54 3.55
N LEU A 31 -19.87 2.49 2.79
CA LEU A 31 -19.84 2.92 1.38
C LEU A 31 -20.64 2.00 0.43
N ASN A 32 -20.94 0.77 0.85
CA ASN A 32 -21.79 -0.16 0.11
C ASN A 32 -23.27 -0.07 0.50
N ASP A 33 -23.62 0.56 1.63
CA ASP A 33 -25.00 0.73 2.06
C ASP A 33 -25.76 1.71 1.15
N ARG A 34 -26.96 1.30 0.70
CA ARG A 34 -27.86 2.13 -0.09
C ARG A 34 -28.30 3.40 0.64
N SER A 35 -28.41 3.34 1.97
CA SER A 35 -28.83 4.48 2.81
C SER A 35 -27.75 5.55 2.85
N PHE A 36 -26.49 5.14 3.04
CA PHE A 36 -25.34 6.03 3.03
C PHE A 36 -25.12 6.65 1.65
N LYS A 37 -25.19 5.85 0.58
CA LYS A 37 -25.11 6.35 -0.81
C LYS A 37 -26.17 7.40 -1.11
N ARG A 38 -27.42 7.21 -0.65
CA ARG A 38 -28.50 8.20 -0.80
C ARG A 38 -28.18 9.49 -0.04
N SER A 39 -27.74 9.38 1.20
CA SER A 39 -27.38 10.56 2.01
C SER A 39 -26.22 11.35 1.41
N LEU A 40 -25.25 10.67 0.80
CA LEU A 40 -24.17 11.34 0.07
C LEU A 40 -24.70 12.01 -1.20
N MET A 41 -25.57 11.34 -1.96
CA MET A 41 -26.19 11.92 -3.16
C MET A 41 -27.00 13.18 -2.85
N ASP A 42 -27.75 13.19 -1.75
CA ASP A 42 -28.49 14.38 -1.32
C ASP A 42 -27.54 15.50 -0.87
N SER A 43 -26.39 15.17 -0.28
CA SER A 43 -25.35 16.14 0.06
C SER A 43 -24.68 16.74 -1.19
N PHE A 44 -24.42 15.93 -2.22
CA PHE A 44 -23.87 16.38 -3.50
C PHE A 44 -24.85 17.26 -4.28
N LYS A 45 -26.15 16.95 -4.25
CA LYS A 45 -27.20 17.79 -4.86
C LYS A 45 -27.33 19.16 -4.22
N ASN A 46 -27.12 19.25 -2.92
CA ASN A 46 -27.18 20.51 -2.18
C ASN A 46 -25.89 21.35 -2.34
N GLN A 47 -24.90 20.84 -3.07
CA GLN A 47 -23.64 21.53 -3.32
C GLN A 47 -23.67 22.09 -4.76
N ASP A 48 -24.02 23.37 -4.90
CA ASP A 48 -24.23 24.09 -6.17
C ASP A 48 -23.09 23.92 -7.22
N ALA A 49 -21.89 23.55 -6.78
CA ALA A 49 -20.72 23.31 -7.65
C ALA A 49 -20.85 22.09 -8.57
N ILE A 50 -21.74 21.13 -8.29
CA ILE A 50 -21.92 19.91 -9.10
C ILE A 50 -23.28 19.87 -9.81
N SER A 51 -24.28 20.58 -9.27
CA SER A 51 -25.67 20.63 -9.72
C SER A 51 -25.84 21.12 -11.17
N ASP A 52 -24.98 22.03 -11.63
CA ASP A 52 -25.15 22.70 -12.93
C ASP A 52 -24.69 21.87 -14.13
N ASN A 53 -23.93 20.77 -13.93
CA ASN A 53 -23.33 20.03 -15.04
C ASN A 53 -23.61 18.53 -15.05
N LEU A 54 -24.14 17.94 -13.97
CA LEU A 54 -24.39 16.50 -13.88
C LEU A 54 -25.85 16.20 -13.61
N THR A 55 -26.43 15.34 -14.44
CA THR A 55 -27.81 14.88 -14.23
C THR A 55 -27.88 13.98 -12.98
N GLN A 56 -29.03 13.91 -12.30
CA GLN A 56 -29.24 13.02 -11.14
C GLN A 56 -28.83 11.56 -11.43
N THR A 57 -29.11 11.09 -12.64
CA THR A 57 -28.75 9.76 -13.14
C THR A 57 -27.23 9.58 -13.20
N GLU A 58 -26.48 10.57 -13.68
CA GLU A 58 -25.02 10.51 -13.81
C GLU A 58 -24.36 10.50 -12.42
N THR A 59 -24.84 11.33 -11.50
CA THR A 59 -24.34 11.37 -10.11
C THR A 59 -24.49 10.00 -9.42
N SER A 60 -25.60 9.31 -9.65
CA SER A 60 -25.83 7.97 -9.10
C SER A 60 -24.85 6.92 -9.66
N GLN A 61 -24.57 6.97 -10.96
CA GLN A 61 -23.62 6.08 -11.62
C GLN A 61 -22.18 6.34 -11.17
N LEU A 62 -21.81 7.60 -10.95
CA LEU A 62 -20.51 7.98 -10.41
C LEU A 62 -20.32 7.46 -8.99
N LEU A 63 -21.31 7.62 -8.10
CA LEU A 63 -21.26 7.10 -6.73
C LEU A 63 -21.16 5.58 -6.67
N ASP A 64 -21.89 4.88 -7.55
CA ASP A 64 -21.77 3.43 -7.66
C ASP A 64 -20.40 2.98 -8.18
N SER A 65 -19.85 3.72 -9.16
CA SER A 65 -18.50 3.48 -9.68
C SER A 65 -17.43 3.72 -8.59
N ILE A 66 -17.55 4.79 -7.80
CA ILE A 66 -16.64 5.09 -6.69
C ILE A 66 -16.71 3.99 -5.62
N SER A 67 -17.92 3.54 -5.27
CA SER A 67 -18.13 2.46 -4.31
C SER A 67 -17.50 1.14 -4.77
N GLN A 68 -17.66 0.78 -6.04
CA GLN A 68 -17.00 -0.39 -6.62
C GLN A 68 -15.49 -0.25 -6.67
N LEU A 69 -14.97 0.90 -7.11
CA LEU A 69 -13.53 1.17 -7.13
C LEU A 69 -12.92 1.10 -5.72
N PHE A 70 -13.65 1.54 -4.69
CA PHE A 70 -13.22 1.45 -3.30
C PHE A 70 -13.06 -0.01 -2.85
N ILE A 71 -14.03 -0.87 -3.16
CA ILE A 71 -13.98 -2.31 -2.83
C ILE A 71 -12.82 -3.00 -3.58
N VAL A 72 -12.64 -2.69 -4.87
CA VAL A 72 -11.53 -3.23 -5.67
C VAL A 72 -10.17 -2.76 -5.12
N ALA A 73 -10.05 -1.48 -4.78
CA ALA A 73 -8.84 -0.90 -4.20
C ALA A 73 -8.51 -1.56 -2.85
N LEU A 74 -9.51 -1.81 -2.00
CA LEU A 74 -9.34 -2.53 -0.74
C LEU A 74 -8.80 -3.94 -0.97
N GLY A 75 -9.34 -4.68 -1.94
CA GLY A 75 -8.83 -6.00 -2.32
C GLY A 75 -7.38 -5.96 -2.79
N LEU A 76 -7.05 -5.00 -3.67
CA LEU A 76 -5.69 -4.77 -4.18
C LEU A 76 -4.71 -4.49 -3.04
N VAL A 77 -5.07 -3.59 -2.14
CA VAL A 77 -4.27 -3.21 -0.97
C VAL A 77 -3.97 -4.41 -0.07
N ILE A 78 -4.94 -5.32 0.14
CA ILE A 78 -4.73 -6.54 0.93
C ILE A 78 -3.72 -7.46 0.23
N VAL A 79 -3.90 -7.73 -1.06
CA VAL A 79 -2.99 -8.58 -1.86
C VAL A 79 -1.57 -8.03 -1.85
N THR A 80 -1.43 -6.73 -2.08
CA THR A 80 -0.16 -6.01 -2.01
C THR A 80 0.48 -6.19 -0.64
N THR A 81 -0.27 -6.01 0.45
CA THR A 81 0.23 -6.17 1.83
C THR A 81 0.76 -7.58 2.11
N ILE A 82 0.08 -8.62 1.62
CA ILE A 82 0.55 -10.01 1.75
C ILE A 82 1.87 -10.20 1.00
N LEU A 83 1.98 -9.66 -0.22
CA LEU A 83 3.24 -9.67 -0.97
C LEU A 83 4.36 -8.97 -0.20
N ALA A 84 4.11 -7.78 0.35
CA ALA A 84 5.08 -7.07 1.18
C ALA A 84 5.54 -7.92 2.37
N LEU A 85 4.61 -8.58 3.07
CA LEU A 85 4.92 -9.46 4.19
C LEU A 85 5.88 -10.59 3.79
N ILE A 86 5.61 -11.27 2.68
CA ILE A 86 6.47 -12.34 2.15
C ILE A 86 7.87 -11.77 1.87
N PHE A 87 7.96 -10.66 1.13
CA PHE A 87 9.26 -10.07 0.76
C PHE A 87 10.01 -9.47 1.96
N ALA A 88 9.30 -8.98 2.97
CA ALA A 88 9.85 -8.50 4.23
C ALA A 88 10.49 -9.63 5.04
N LEU A 89 9.90 -10.83 5.04
CA LEU A 89 10.51 -12.02 5.64
C LEU A 89 11.73 -12.51 4.83
N LEU A 90 11.67 -12.42 3.50
CA LEU A 90 12.75 -12.83 2.59
C LEU A 90 13.94 -11.84 2.55
N ILE A 91 13.81 -10.66 3.18
CA ILE A 91 14.85 -9.62 3.27
C ILE A 91 16.18 -10.14 3.83
N ASN A 92 16.12 -11.18 4.66
CA ASN A 92 17.28 -11.77 5.32
C ASN A 92 18.03 -12.76 4.41
N LYS A 93 17.35 -13.38 3.44
CA LYS A 93 17.94 -14.35 2.49
C LYS A 93 18.36 -13.69 1.17
N ILE A 94 17.52 -12.83 0.58
CA ILE A 94 17.74 -12.25 -0.76
C ILE A 94 17.42 -10.75 -0.83
N PRO A 95 18.18 -9.89 -0.10
CA PRO A 95 17.85 -8.46 0.02
C PRO A 95 17.78 -7.70 -1.32
N LYS A 96 18.62 -8.08 -2.29
CA LYS A 96 18.66 -7.43 -3.62
C LYS A 96 17.36 -7.63 -4.41
N THR A 97 16.82 -8.84 -4.40
CA THR A 97 15.59 -9.18 -5.13
C THR A 97 14.38 -8.56 -4.46
N SER A 98 14.30 -8.60 -3.12
CA SER A 98 13.23 -7.93 -2.38
C SER A 98 13.15 -6.43 -2.68
N GLY A 99 14.30 -5.75 -2.80
CA GLY A 99 14.34 -4.31 -3.07
C GLY A 99 13.68 -3.90 -4.38
N VAL A 100 13.96 -4.63 -5.48
CA VAL A 100 13.33 -4.37 -6.79
C VAL A 100 11.82 -4.58 -6.74
N VAL A 101 11.38 -5.62 -6.05
CA VAL A 101 9.95 -5.93 -5.91
C VAL A 101 9.23 -4.83 -5.14
N PHE A 102 9.84 -4.30 -4.06
CA PHE A 102 9.28 -3.15 -3.33
C PHE A 102 9.16 -1.88 -4.19
N ILE A 103 10.09 -1.63 -5.12
CA ILE A 103 9.97 -0.52 -6.08
C ILE A 103 8.80 -0.74 -7.04
N LEU A 104 8.63 -1.95 -7.57
CA LEU A 104 7.49 -2.28 -8.43
C LEU A 104 6.15 -2.09 -7.70
N LEU A 105 6.09 -2.53 -6.45
CA LEU A 105 4.91 -2.38 -5.61
C LEU A 105 4.64 -0.91 -5.26
N ALA A 106 5.68 -0.08 -5.08
CA ALA A 106 5.51 1.36 -4.92
C ALA A 106 4.81 1.99 -6.12
N ILE A 107 5.21 1.61 -7.34
CA ILE A 107 4.57 2.10 -8.58
C ILE A 107 3.09 1.68 -8.61
N ILE A 108 2.78 0.44 -8.26
CA ILE A 108 1.40 -0.05 -8.18
C ILE A 108 0.59 0.75 -7.14
N CYS A 109 1.17 1.04 -5.97
CA CYS A 109 0.51 1.82 -4.93
C CYS A 109 0.21 3.27 -5.35
N VAL A 110 1.04 3.89 -6.20
CA VAL A 110 0.76 5.22 -6.76
C VAL A 110 -0.54 5.20 -7.59
N PHE A 111 -0.75 4.15 -8.39
CA PHE A 111 -1.98 3.98 -9.16
C PHE A 111 -3.22 3.80 -8.28
N THR A 112 -3.07 3.26 -7.08
CA THR A 112 -4.17 3.10 -6.10
C THR A 112 -4.37 4.35 -5.22
N LEU A 113 -3.78 5.50 -5.57
CA LEU A 113 -3.81 6.75 -4.79
C LEU A 113 -3.23 6.64 -3.37
N ASN A 114 -2.49 5.56 -3.08
CA ASN A 114 -1.86 5.32 -1.79
C ASN A 114 -0.44 5.91 -1.76
N ILE A 115 -0.33 7.24 -1.86
CA ILE A 115 0.96 7.95 -1.97
C ILE A 115 1.85 7.74 -0.75
N PHE A 116 1.28 7.77 0.46
CA PHE A 116 2.03 7.55 1.69
C PHE A 116 2.68 6.16 1.70
N THR A 117 1.92 5.14 1.33
CA THR A 117 2.39 3.76 1.19
C THR A 117 3.42 3.64 0.08
N ALA A 118 3.16 4.22 -1.10
CA ALA A 118 4.10 4.17 -2.22
C ALA A 118 5.47 4.74 -1.81
N LEU A 119 5.50 5.85 -1.07
CA LEU A 119 6.74 6.44 -0.59
C LEU A 119 7.49 5.51 0.38
N LEU A 120 6.79 4.88 1.32
CA LEU A 120 7.38 3.90 2.24
C LEU A 120 8.01 2.71 1.50
N TRP A 121 7.35 2.21 0.45
CA TRP A 121 7.81 1.05 -0.32
C TRP A 121 8.97 1.42 -1.25
N LEU A 122 8.95 2.64 -1.79
CA LEU A 122 10.05 3.19 -2.57
C LEU A 122 11.31 3.35 -1.72
N ILE A 123 11.19 3.94 -0.52
CA ILE A 123 12.33 4.10 0.39
C ILE A 123 12.86 2.73 0.82
N ALA A 124 11.98 1.79 1.18
CA ALA A 124 12.38 0.42 1.52
C ALA A 124 13.12 -0.28 0.37
N GLY A 125 12.62 -0.13 -0.87
CA GLY A 125 13.23 -0.69 -2.06
C GLY A 125 14.63 -0.14 -2.34
N ILE A 126 14.80 1.19 -2.24
CA ILE A 126 16.10 1.85 -2.44
C ILE A 126 17.11 1.42 -1.37
N ILE A 127 16.71 1.38 -0.09
CA ILE A 127 17.61 0.99 1.00
C ILE A 127 18.09 -0.46 0.80
N LEU A 128 17.22 -1.35 0.33
CA LEU A 128 17.55 -2.75 0.03
C LEU A 128 18.50 -2.92 -1.16
N LEU A 129 18.38 -2.06 -2.17
CA LEU A 129 19.24 -2.05 -3.35
C LEU A 129 20.63 -1.48 -3.05
N VAL A 130 20.69 -0.39 -2.29
CA VAL A 130 21.95 0.33 -2.01
C VAL A 130 22.83 -0.43 -1.01
N LYS A 131 22.24 -1.16 -0.06
CA LYS A 131 23.03 -1.92 0.92
C LYS A 131 23.54 -3.24 0.34
N LYS A 132 24.87 -3.37 0.24
CA LYS A 132 25.53 -4.65 -0.07
C LYS A 132 25.06 -5.74 0.91
N PRO A 133 24.74 -6.96 0.44
CA PRO A 133 24.48 -8.09 1.32
C PRO A 133 25.70 -8.25 2.21
N TYR A 134 25.49 -8.31 3.52
CA TYR A 134 26.57 -8.60 4.46
C TYR A 134 27.08 -10.00 4.08
N LYS A 135 28.20 -10.08 3.36
CA LYS A 135 28.96 -11.32 3.27
C LYS A 135 29.26 -11.67 4.73
N HIS A 136 28.63 -12.71 5.24
CA HIS A 136 29.19 -13.42 6.37
C HIS A 136 30.55 -13.90 5.89
N ASN A 137 31.57 -13.09 6.20
CA ASN A 137 32.93 -13.36 5.82
C ASN A 137 33.33 -14.57 6.68
N LYS A 138 33.11 -15.78 6.16
CA LYS A 138 33.95 -16.94 6.52
C LYS A 138 35.35 -16.65 5.98
N SER A 139 36.02 -15.71 6.61
CA SER A 139 37.47 -15.59 6.56
C SER A 139 37.91 -15.56 8.00
N GLN A 140 38.14 -16.75 8.55
CA GLN A 140 39.19 -16.93 9.54
C GLN A 140 39.56 -18.41 9.64
N LYS A 141 40.85 -18.65 9.36
CA LYS A 141 41.68 -19.81 9.69
C LYS A 141 41.44 -21.01 8.75
N VAL A 142 42.38 -21.38 7.88
CA VAL A 142 43.67 -21.96 8.28
C VAL A 142 44.81 -21.46 7.38
N HIS A 143 45.59 -20.52 7.90
CA HIS A 143 47.05 -20.58 7.77
C HIS A 143 47.54 -21.04 9.13
N LYS A 144 47.99 -22.29 9.23
CA LYS A 144 48.92 -22.74 10.26
C LYS A 144 49.79 -23.81 9.63
N ASN A 145 51.05 -23.38 9.43
CA ASN A 145 52.31 -24.10 9.32
C ASN A 145 52.40 -25.25 8.32
#